data_AF-A0A364LHD5-F1
#
_entry.id   AF-A0A364LHD5-F1
#
_cell.length_a   1.000
_cell.length_b   1.000
_cell.length_c   1.000
_cell.angle_alpha   90.00
_cell.angle_beta   90.00
_cell.angle_gamma   90.00
#
_symmetry.space_group_name_H-M   'P 1'
#
loop_
_entity.id
_entity.type
_entity.pdbx_description
1 polymer ?
#
loop_
_entity_poly.entity_id
_entity_poly.type
_entity_poly.pdbx_seq_one_letter_code
_entity_poly.pdbx_strand_id
1 'polypeptide(L)'
;MPSNFSEERYKALKSQAIEAIDQNNLQQLKELLNQSYHGLLPVLTRKGRGVTFSTREGMVPYLNTRNEKAFLRDRAIQKDHVAIVDFLFTDGMGVRTELNCVDVVSDEVREKSYRERFLNKALEYNSRKVIDHLLTKGFSLSVEQLKQYARNNNAEQYLNAVTPLLNKLSSLVKKADSLHSRGYYQESARVRSLELFIRNQIKLYLDSCIAQPEKSAEHLEKQLKSPCYPFTSTVKDELRNHRGYKEFFANLMITISTLFIANIYQAVATKGESFFFKFNTDSVNQLTEVQNSLYECSL
;
A
#
# COMPACT_ATOMS: atom_id res chain seq x y z
N MET A 1 -2.07 38.91 -27.81
CA MET A 1 -3.26 38.23 -27.23
C MET A 1 -3.66 37.12 -28.20
N PRO A 2 -3.85 35.89 -27.70
CA PRO A 2 -5.19 35.52 -27.27
C PRO A 2 -5.19 34.86 -25.89
N SER A 3 -5.83 35.53 -24.94
CA SER A 3 -6.38 34.88 -23.75
C SER A 3 -7.89 34.97 -23.93
N ASN A 4 -8.48 33.92 -24.50
CA ASN A 4 -9.94 33.74 -24.49
C ASN A 4 -10.43 33.18 -23.15
N PHE A 5 -9.60 33.30 -22.11
CA PHE A 5 -10.00 32.96 -20.76
C PHE A 5 -11.09 33.93 -20.30
N SER A 6 -12.26 33.38 -19.99
CA SER A 6 -13.36 34.09 -19.37
C SER A 6 -13.47 33.58 -17.94
N GLU A 7 -13.24 34.48 -16.98
CA GLU A 7 -13.36 34.17 -15.56
C GLU A 7 -14.79 33.79 -15.18
N GLU A 8 -15.79 34.44 -15.80
CA GLU A 8 -17.20 34.12 -15.62
C GLU A 8 -17.51 32.71 -16.12
N ARG A 9 -17.05 32.35 -17.33
CA ARG A 9 -17.21 31.00 -17.87
C ARG A 9 -16.49 29.96 -17.01
N TYR A 10 -15.30 30.28 -16.52
CA TYR A 10 -14.57 29.42 -15.60
C TYR A 10 -15.36 29.16 -14.31
N LYS A 11 -15.89 30.22 -13.67
CA LYS A 11 -16.71 30.11 -12.45
C LYS A 11 -17.98 29.28 -12.71
N ALA A 12 -18.65 29.50 -13.84
CA ALA A 12 -19.84 28.74 -14.23
C ALA A 12 -19.51 27.24 -14.44
N LEU A 13 -18.47 26.93 -15.20
CA LEU A 13 -18.02 25.55 -15.42
C LEU A 13 -17.61 24.86 -14.12
N LYS A 14 -16.92 25.57 -13.22
CA LYS A 14 -16.55 25.04 -11.90
C LYS A 14 -17.78 24.72 -11.06
N SER A 15 -18.77 25.61 -11.04
CA SER A 15 -20.04 25.36 -10.34
C SER A 15 -20.78 24.15 -10.90
N GLN A 16 -20.88 24.04 -12.22
CA GLN A 16 -21.50 22.89 -12.89
C GLN A 16 -20.74 21.58 -12.63
N ALA A 17 -19.41 21.63 -12.55
CA ALA A 17 -18.60 20.45 -12.24
C ALA A 17 -18.82 19.98 -10.80
N ILE A 18 -18.95 20.91 -9.84
CA ILE A 18 -19.30 20.59 -8.45
C ILE A 18 -20.70 19.95 -8.40
N GLU A 19 -21.67 20.53 -9.11
CA GLU A 19 -23.03 19.98 -9.18
C GLU A 19 -23.06 18.58 -9.80
N ALA A 20 -22.33 18.37 -10.90
CA ALA A 20 -22.21 17.07 -11.54
C ALA A 20 -21.59 16.03 -10.58
N ILE A 21 -20.60 16.42 -9.77
CA ILE A 21 -20.06 15.55 -8.72
C ILE A 21 -21.14 15.28 -7.68
N ASP A 22 -21.80 16.31 -7.15
CA ASP A 22 -22.81 16.15 -6.10
C ASP A 22 -24.00 15.27 -6.54
N GLN A 23 -24.31 15.24 -7.85
CA GLN A 23 -25.33 14.39 -8.47
C GLN A 23 -24.82 13.01 -8.93
N ASN A 24 -23.54 12.68 -8.70
CA ASN A 24 -22.86 11.49 -9.23
C ASN A 24 -22.96 11.34 -10.76
N ASN A 25 -23.03 12.46 -11.50
CA ASN A 25 -23.15 12.49 -12.95
C ASN A 25 -21.78 12.53 -13.64
N LEU A 26 -21.18 11.35 -13.79
CA LEU A 26 -19.86 11.19 -14.42
C LEU A 26 -19.82 11.69 -15.87
N GLN A 27 -20.90 11.50 -16.63
CA GLN A 27 -20.91 11.86 -18.05
C GLN A 27 -20.87 13.38 -18.25
N GLN A 28 -21.69 14.11 -17.48
CA GLN A 28 -21.66 15.57 -17.47
C GLN A 28 -20.30 16.09 -17.02
N LEU A 29 -19.69 15.48 -15.99
CA LEU A 29 -18.35 15.87 -15.54
C LEU A 29 -17.30 15.70 -16.65
N LYS A 30 -17.34 14.58 -17.41
CA LYS A 30 -16.44 14.36 -18.57
C LYS A 30 -16.57 15.46 -19.61
N GLU A 31 -17.80 15.84 -19.94
CA GLU A 31 -18.09 16.90 -20.92
C GLU A 31 -17.57 18.27 -20.46
N LEU A 32 -17.71 18.57 -19.16
CA LEU A 32 -17.22 19.81 -18.56
C LEU A 32 -15.68 19.88 -18.53
N LEU A 33 -14.99 18.77 -18.21
CA LEU A 33 -13.53 18.74 -18.20
C LEU A 33 -12.89 18.87 -19.60
N ASN A 34 -13.63 18.50 -20.65
CA ASN A 34 -13.19 18.67 -22.04
C ASN A 34 -13.29 20.13 -22.53
N GLN A 35 -13.96 21.01 -21.79
CA GLN A 35 -14.07 22.43 -22.16
C GLN A 35 -12.71 23.12 -22.03
N SER A 36 -12.28 23.76 -23.11
CA SER A 36 -10.99 24.43 -23.22
C SER A 36 -11.11 25.78 -23.94
N TYR A 37 -10.09 26.61 -23.79
CA TYR A 37 -9.94 27.89 -24.47
C TYR A 37 -8.59 27.95 -25.20
N HIS A 38 -8.49 28.75 -26.25
CA HIS A 38 -7.20 29.03 -26.88
C HIS A 38 -6.35 29.91 -25.97
N GLY A 39 -5.16 29.43 -25.63
CA GLY A 39 -4.22 30.11 -24.75
C GLY A 39 -2.79 29.58 -24.88
N LEU A 40 -1.91 30.02 -23.98
CA LEU A 40 -0.50 29.61 -23.97
C LEU A 40 -0.30 28.39 -23.07
N LEU A 41 0.18 27.30 -23.65
CA LEU A 41 0.61 26.10 -22.95
C LEU A 41 2.11 26.17 -22.64
N PRO A 42 2.54 25.78 -21.43
CA PRO A 42 3.95 25.65 -21.10
C PRO A 42 4.57 24.47 -21.84
N VAL A 43 5.75 24.68 -22.42
CA VAL A 43 6.54 23.66 -23.14
C VAL A 43 7.90 23.54 -22.47
N LEU A 44 8.18 22.35 -21.95
CA LEU A 44 9.46 21.98 -21.36
C LEU A 44 10.33 21.30 -22.42
N THR A 45 11.46 21.92 -22.77
CA THR A 45 12.46 21.35 -23.66
C THR A 45 13.72 21.00 -22.88
N ARG A 46 14.10 19.72 -22.92
CA ARG A 46 15.35 19.22 -22.31
C ARG A 46 16.41 19.03 -23.38
N LYS A 47 17.56 19.72 -23.24
CA LYS A 47 18.77 19.48 -24.04
C LYS A 47 19.91 19.13 -23.09
N GLY A 48 20.33 17.87 -23.08
CA GLY A 48 21.32 17.35 -22.12
C GLY A 48 20.83 17.47 -20.67
N ARG A 49 21.61 18.15 -19.81
CA ARG A 49 21.24 18.45 -18.41
C ARG A 49 20.46 19.76 -18.24
N GLY A 50 20.35 20.59 -19.29
CA GLY A 50 19.60 21.85 -19.24
C GLY A 50 18.11 21.65 -19.52
N VAL A 51 17.26 22.23 -18.66
CA VAL A 51 15.81 22.34 -18.88
C VAL A 51 15.49 23.78 -19.26
N THR A 52 14.84 23.96 -20.40
CA THR A 52 14.36 25.26 -20.88
C THR A 52 12.85 25.30 -20.85
N PHE A 53 12.29 26.43 -20.39
CA PHE A 53 10.86 26.67 -20.34
C PHE A 53 10.48 27.63 -21.46
N SER A 54 9.54 27.23 -22.31
CA SER A 54 8.96 28.06 -23.37
C SER A 54 7.45 27.97 -23.32
N THR A 55 6.75 28.79 -24.10
CA THR A 55 5.30 28.72 -24.24
C THR A 55 4.91 28.52 -25.70
N ARG A 56 3.83 27.78 -25.94
CA ARG A 56 3.26 27.56 -27.28
C ARG A 56 1.75 27.78 -27.22
N GLU A 57 1.17 28.36 -28.25
CA GLU A 57 -0.29 28.45 -28.37
C GLU A 57 -0.94 27.08 -28.55
N GLY A 58 -2.08 26.88 -27.89
CA GLY A 58 -2.86 25.65 -27.98
C GLY A 58 -4.16 25.73 -27.20
N MET A 59 -4.84 24.58 -27.08
CA MET A 59 -6.06 24.44 -26.29
C MET A 59 -5.71 24.21 -24.82
N VAL A 60 -6.05 25.18 -23.97
CA VAL A 60 -5.86 25.12 -22.52
C VAL A 60 -7.19 24.73 -21.87
N PRO A 61 -7.26 23.61 -21.15
CA PRO A 61 -8.47 23.20 -20.42
C PRO A 61 -8.83 24.18 -19.29
N TYR A 62 -10.12 24.46 -19.10
CA TYR A 62 -10.58 25.36 -18.03
C TYR A 62 -10.36 24.77 -16.63
N LEU A 63 -10.72 23.49 -16.44
CA LEU A 63 -10.82 22.86 -15.11
C LEU A 63 -9.65 21.91 -14.79
N ASN A 64 -8.64 21.83 -15.65
CA ASN A 64 -7.52 20.89 -15.52
C ASN A 64 -6.26 21.60 -14.98
N THR A 65 -6.42 22.50 -14.00
CA THR A 65 -5.32 23.18 -13.32
C THR A 65 -4.89 22.40 -12.08
N ARG A 66 -3.65 22.59 -11.60
CA ARG A 66 -3.12 21.88 -10.41
C ARG A 66 -4.04 22.01 -9.17
N ASN A 67 -4.66 23.18 -8.99
CA ASN A 67 -5.53 23.44 -7.84
C ASN A 67 -6.91 22.80 -8.01
N GLU A 68 -7.50 22.91 -9.20
CA GLU A 68 -8.84 22.34 -9.47
C GLU A 68 -8.81 20.80 -9.45
N LYS A 69 -7.68 20.21 -9.84
CA LYS A 69 -7.49 18.76 -9.74
C LYS A 69 -7.69 18.23 -8.34
N ALA A 70 -6.99 18.82 -7.37
CA ALA A 70 -7.09 18.40 -5.98
C ALA A 70 -8.51 18.66 -5.45
N PHE A 71 -9.09 19.82 -5.78
CA PHE A 71 -10.40 20.21 -5.29
C PHE A 71 -11.54 19.28 -5.78
N LEU A 72 -11.68 19.07 -7.10
CA LEU A 72 -12.75 18.25 -7.67
C LEU A 72 -12.67 16.80 -7.19
N ARG A 73 -11.45 16.31 -7.05
CA ARG A 73 -11.15 14.97 -6.54
C ARG A 73 -11.49 14.82 -5.07
N ASP A 74 -11.05 15.74 -4.22
CA ASP A 74 -11.36 15.71 -2.79
C ASP A 74 -12.87 15.85 -2.57
N ARG A 75 -13.57 16.62 -3.41
CA ARG A 75 -15.05 16.67 -3.42
C ARG A 75 -15.68 15.34 -3.82
N ALA A 76 -15.18 14.69 -4.87
CA ALA A 76 -15.67 13.37 -5.28
C ALA A 76 -15.44 12.29 -4.20
N ILE A 77 -14.29 12.36 -3.51
CA ILE A 77 -13.99 11.53 -2.35
C ILE A 77 -15.01 11.83 -1.25
N GLN A 78 -15.23 13.10 -0.89
CA GLN A 78 -16.19 13.49 0.14
C GLN A 78 -17.61 12.96 -0.14
N LYS A 79 -18.01 12.88 -1.41
CA LYS A 79 -19.32 12.33 -1.81
C LYS A 79 -19.34 10.80 -1.96
N ASP A 80 -18.21 10.13 -1.73
CA ASP A 80 -18.04 8.69 -1.83
C ASP A 80 -18.42 8.12 -3.22
N HIS A 81 -18.14 8.89 -4.28
CA HIS A 81 -18.48 8.56 -5.67
C HIS A 81 -17.34 7.85 -6.39
N VAL A 82 -17.29 6.53 -6.26
CA VAL A 82 -16.21 5.68 -6.78
C VAL A 82 -15.92 5.89 -8.26
N ALA A 83 -16.94 5.92 -9.12
CA ALA A 83 -16.75 6.04 -10.57
C ALA A 83 -16.13 7.40 -10.96
N ILE A 84 -16.50 8.46 -10.24
CA ILE A 84 -15.92 9.80 -10.45
C ILE A 84 -14.50 9.84 -9.91
N VAL A 85 -14.23 9.28 -8.73
CA VAL A 85 -12.88 9.18 -8.17
C VAL A 85 -11.96 8.38 -9.10
N ASP A 86 -12.41 7.25 -9.63
CA ASP A 86 -11.63 6.43 -10.58
C ASP A 86 -11.33 7.23 -11.85
N PHE A 87 -12.34 7.89 -12.43
CA PHE A 87 -12.15 8.72 -13.61
C PHE A 87 -11.17 9.88 -13.37
N LEU A 88 -11.31 10.61 -12.26
CA LEU A 88 -10.41 11.71 -11.91
C LEU A 88 -8.98 11.21 -11.62
N PHE A 89 -8.84 9.93 -11.27
CA PHE A 89 -7.55 9.27 -11.05
C PHE A 89 -6.90 8.76 -12.34
N THR A 90 -7.65 8.12 -13.24
CA THR A 90 -7.09 7.43 -14.42
C THR A 90 -7.07 8.31 -15.68
N ASP A 91 -8.20 8.91 -16.02
CA ASP A 91 -8.46 9.41 -17.38
C ASP A 91 -8.72 10.92 -17.46
N GLY A 92 -9.36 11.50 -16.44
CA GLY A 92 -9.84 12.88 -16.46
C GLY A 92 -8.79 13.93 -16.17
N MET A 93 -7.78 13.60 -15.35
CA MET A 93 -6.80 14.59 -14.86
C MET A 93 -5.35 14.12 -14.88
N GLY A 94 -5.09 12.90 -15.36
CA GLY A 94 -3.77 12.36 -15.67
C GLY A 94 -2.77 12.45 -14.51
N VAL A 95 -2.69 11.39 -13.69
CA VAL A 95 -1.61 11.19 -12.69
C VAL A 95 -0.22 11.41 -13.31
N ARG A 96 -0.04 11.07 -14.59
CA ARG A 96 1.19 11.29 -15.36
C ARG A 96 1.63 12.76 -15.45
N THR A 97 0.73 13.73 -15.28
CA THR A 97 1.10 15.16 -15.38
C THR A 97 1.68 15.74 -14.08
N GLU A 98 1.43 15.12 -12.92
CA GLU A 98 2.13 15.48 -11.66
C GLU A 98 3.51 14.80 -11.54
N LEU A 99 3.69 13.68 -12.22
CA LEU A 99 4.94 12.88 -12.24
C LEU A 99 5.99 13.40 -13.24
N ASN A 100 5.63 14.32 -14.14
CA ASN A 100 6.55 14.83 -15.17
C ASN A 100 7.54 15.90 -14.69
N CYS A 101 7.70 16.10 -13.39
CA CYS A 101 8.83 16.88 -12.86
C CYS A 101 10.06 15.98 -12.74
N VAL A 102 10.75 15.81 -13.87
CA VAL A 102 12.16 15.40 -14.06
C VAL A 102 12.91 15.05 -12.76
N ASP A 103 12.73 13.83 -12.24
CA ASP A 103 13.75 13.14 -11.44
C ASP A 103 13.36 11.66 -11.27
N VAL A 104 14.01 10.80 -12.04
CA VAL A 104 13.74 9.34 -12.15
C VAL A 104 14.04 8.59 -10.85
N VAL A 105 14.74 9.21 -9.89
CA VAL A 105 15.00 8.66 -8.56
C VAL A 105 13.89 9.05 -7.55
N SER A 106 13.01 10.00 -7.91
CA SER A 106 11.97 10.57 -7.02
C SER A 106 10.56 10.00 -7.22
N ASP A 107 10.34 9.22 -8.26
CA ASP A 107 8.99 8.82 -8.68
C ASP A 107 8.33 7.85 -7.68
N GLU A 108 9.05 6.87 -7.14
CA GLU A 108 8.49 5.95 -6.13
C GLU A 108 8.13 6.66 -4.82
N VAL A 109 8.98 7.58 -4.35
CA VAL A 109 8.74 8.34 -3.11
C VAL A 109 7.58 9.33 -3.30
N ARG A 110 7.50 9.98 -4.47
CA ARG A 110 6.39 10.87 -4.82
C ARG A 110 5.08 10.12 -5.00
N GLU A 111 5.10 8.97 -5.64
CA GLU A 111 3.94 8.13 -5.82
C GLU A 111 3.43 7.63 -4.47
N LYS A 112 4.31 7.18 -3.57
CA LYS A 112 3.95 6.79 -2.20
C LYS A 112 3.32 7.95 -1.42
N SER A 113 3.96 9.13 -1.45
CA SER A 113 3.43 10.35 -0.81
C SER A 113 2.10 10.80 -1.42
N TYR A 114 1.89 10.59 -2.71
CA TYR A 114 0.60 10.83 -3.36
C TYR A 114 -0.42 9.84 -2.82
N ARG A 115 -0.18 8.52 -2.95
CA ARG A 115 -1.12 7.47 -2.50
C ARG A 115 -1.57 7.64 -1.05
N GLU A 116 -0.65 7.99 -0.15
CA GLU A 116 -0.95 8.27 1.26
C GLU A 116 -1.89 9.48 1.43
N ARG A 117 -1.68 10.57 0.68
CA ARG A 117 -2.56 11.75 0.73
C ARG A 117 -4.00 11.43 0.33
N PHE A 118 -4.20 10.53 -0.64
CA PHE A 118 -5.54 10.10 -1.06
C PHE A 118 -6.26 9.32 0.01
N LEU A 119 -5.59 8.30 0.56
CA LEU A 119 -6.15 7.50 1.63
C LEU A 119 -6.47 8.38 2.84
N ASN A 120 -5.61 9.33 3.18
CA ASN A 120 -5.86 10.28 4.27
C ASN A 120 -7.12 11.11 4.02
N LYS A 121 -7.34 11.62 2.80
CA LYS A 121 -8.57 12.35 2.45
C LYS A 121 -9.81 11.46 2.50
N ALA A 122 -9.72 10.23 2.00
CA ALA A 122 -10.82 9.28 2.07
C ALA A 122 -11.18 8.91 3.51
N LEU A 123 -10.19 8.78 4.39
CA LEU A 123 -10.39 8.57 5.83
C LEU A 123 -10.99 9.80 6.52
N GLU A 124 -10.48 11.00 6.23
CA GLU A 124 -10.99 12.28 6.76
C GLU A 124 -12.49 12.44 6.51
N TYR A 125 -12.96 12.10 5.30
CA TYR A 125 -14.38 12.16 4.94
C TYR A 125 -15.17 10.88 5.26
N ASN A 126 -14.52 9.85 5.82
CA ASN A 126 -15.08 8.53 6.06
C ASN A 126 -15.75 7.90 4.81
N SER A 127 -15.12 8.09 3.64
CA SER A 127 -15.59 7.65 2.33
C SER A 127 -15.34 6.16 2.12
N ARG A 128 -16.16 5.30 2.74
CA ARG A 128 -15.89 3.86 2.78
C ARG A 128 -15.81 3.23 1.39
N LYS A 129 -16.72 3.54 0.46
CA LYS A 129 -16.69 2.92 -0.89
C LYS A 129 -15.42 3.31 -1.65
N VAL A 130 -14.98 4.56 -1.48
CA VAL A 130 -13.72 5.03 -2.07
C VAL A 130 -12.52 4.35 -1.42
N ILE A 131 -12.50 4.17 -0.09
CA ILE A 131 -11.45 3.40 0.59
C ILE A 131 -11.39 1.98 0.02
N ASP A 132 -12.53 1.30 -0.10
CA ASP A 132 -12.62 -0.05 -0.64
C ASP A 132 -12.06 -0.12 -2.06
N HIS A 133 -12.47 0.82 -2.91
CA HIS A 133 -11.99 0.93 -4.29
C HIS A 133 -10.47 1.12 -4.34
N LEU A 134 -9.92 2.02 -3.52
CA LEU A 134 -8.47 2.24 -3.46
C LEU A 134 -7.72 0.98 -3.04
N LEU A 135 -8.23 0.21 -2.08
CA LEU A 135 -7.63 -1.06 -1.69
C LEU A 135 -7.62 -2.08 -2.85
N THR A 136 -8.67 -2.13 -3.68
CA THR A 136 -8.67 -2.98 -4.89
C THR A 136 -7.61 -2.57 -5.92
N LYS A 137 -7.21 -1.29 -5.93
CA LYS A 137 -6.15 -0.75 -6.79
C LYS A 137 -4.74 -0.96 -6.21
N GLY A 138 -4.60 -1.75 -5.13
CA GLY A 138 -3.32 -2.08 -4.52
C GLY A 138 -2.81 -1.04 -3.52
N PHE A 139 -3.69 -0.16 -3.03
CA PHE A 139 -3.39 0.66 -1.86
C PHE A 139 -3.56 -0.16 -0.58
N SER A 140 -2.98 0.29 0.52
CA SER A 140 -3.12 -0.36 1.82
C SER A 140 -3.16 0.67 2.93
N LEU A 141 -4.03 0.49 3.92
CA LEU A 141 -4.05 1.33 5.11
C LEU A 141 -2.85 1.04 6.00
N SER A 142 -2.16 2.09 6.46
CA SER A 142 -1.19 1.96 7.55
C SER A 142 -1.89 1.63 8.87
N VAL A 143 -1.12 1.23 9.89
CA VAL A 143 -1.66 0.95 11.24
C VAL A 143 -2.36 2.18 11.82
N GLU A 144 -1.79 3.38 11.64
CA GLU A 144 -2.41 4.62 12.10
C GLU A 144 -3.70 4.95 11.33
N GLN A 145 -3.72 4.66 10.03
CA GLN A 145 -4.92 4.81 9.22
C GLN A 145 -6.02 3.81 9.60
N LEU A 146 -5.68 2.57 9.98
CA LEU A 146 -6.63 1.60 10.53
C LEU A 146 -7.22 2.07 11.88
N LYS A 147 -6.39 2.65 12.76
CA LYS A 147 -6.86 3.26 14.01
C LYS A 147 -7.81 4.43 13.75
N GLN A 148 -7.46 5.31 12.81
CA GLN A 148 -8.33 6.42 12.41
C GLN A 148 -9.64 5.92 11.82
N TYR A 149 -9.59 4.90 10.96
CA TYR A 149 -10.78 4.28 10.38
C TYR A 149 -11.71 3.72 11.43
N ALA A 150 -11.17 2.98 12.41
CA ALA A 150 -11.96 2.43 13.51
C ALA A 150 -12.63 3.53 14.32
N ARG A 151 -11.91 4.61 14.67
CA ARG A 151 -12.46 5.77 15.38
C ARG A 151 -13.58 6.46 14.63
N ASN A 152 -13.37 6.72 13.33
CA ASN A 152 -14.38 7.38 12.50
C ASN A 152 -15.68 6.56 12.36
N ASN A 153 -15.65 5.26 12.66
CA ASN A 153 -16.77 4.35 12.56
C ASN A 153 -17.21 3.76 13.91
N ASN A 154 -16.74 4.30 15.05
CA ASN A 154 -17.04 3.80 16.41
C ASN A 154 -16.75 2.29 16.57
N ALA A 155 -15.67 1.82 15.95
CA ALA A 155 -15.28 0.41 15.85
C ALA A 155 -14.00 0.10 16.66
N GLU A 156 -13.61 0.97 17.59
CA GLU A 156 -12.37 0.82 18.37
C GLU A 156 -12.36 -0.45 19.21
N GLN A 157 -13.51 -0.89 19.73
CA GLN A 157 -13.60 -2.16 20.47
C GLN A 157 -13.17 -3.35 19.62
N TYR A 158 -13.55 -3.37 18.34
CA TYR A 158 -13.18 -4.44 17.41
C TYR A 158 -11.71 -4.36 17.03
N LEU A 159 -11.18 -3.14 16.88
CA LEU A 159 -9.75 -2.94 16.68
C LEU A 159 -8.94 -3.43 17.89
N ASN A 160 -9.44 -3.18 19.10
CA ASN A 160 -8.79 -3.60 20.34
C ASN A 160 -8.65 -5.12 20.41
N ALA A 161 -9.68 -5.86 19.97
CA ALA A 161 -9.66 -7.32 19.87
C ALA A 161 -8.54 -7.87 18.97
N VAL A 162 -8.01 -7.06 18.05
CA VAL A 162 -6.92 -7.45 17.13
C VAL A 162 -5.59 -6.72 17.42
N THR A 163 -5.50 -6.02 18.56
CA THR A 163 -4.28 -5.32 19.01
C THR A 163 -3.04 -6.22 19.07
N PRO A 164 -3.11 -7.47 19.58
CA PRO A 164 -1.96 -8.36 19.58
C PRO A 164 -1.36 -8.52 18.17
N LEU A 165 -2.21 -8.69 17.15
CA LEU A 165 -1.78 -8.80 15.76
C LEU A 165 -1.25 -7.47 15.22
N LEU A 166 -1.93 -6.35 15.48
CA LEU A 166 -1.52 -5.01 15.03
C LEU A 166 -0.11 -4.64 15.53
N ASN A 167 0.21 -4.95 16.78
CA ASN A 167 1.51 -4.65 17.39
C ASN A 167 2.67 -5.38 16.69
N LYS A 168 2.41 -6.57 16.13
CA LYS A 168 3.42 -7.40 15.45
C LYS A 168 3.64 -7.01 13.99
N LEU A 169 2.77 -6.20 13.38
CA LEU A 169 2.95 -5.75 11.99
C LEU A 169 4.25 -4.96 11.78
N SER A 170 4.64 -4.15 12.76
CA SER A 170 5.91 -3.40 12.68
C SER A 170 7.14 -4.32 12.63
N SER A 171 7.08 -5.45 13.32
CA SER A 171 8.13 -6.49 13.29
C SER A 171 8.21 -7.17 11.93
N LEU A 172 7.07 -7.41 11.26
CA LEU A 172 7.05 -7.95 9.89
C LEU A 172 7.73 -6.99 8.89
N VAL A 173 7.48 -5.69 9.00
CA VAL A 173 8.14 -4.67 8.15
C VAL A 173 9.65 -4.68 8.37
N LYS A 174 10.10 -4.57 9.64
CA LYS A 174 11.53 -4.64 9.99
C LYS A 174 12.17 -5.93 9.47
N LYS A 175 11.43 -7.04 9.55
CA LYS A 175 11.90 -8.33 9.08
C LYS A 175 12.05 -8.37 7.56
N ALA A 176 11.09 -7.83 6.82
CA ALA A 176 11.18 -7.70 5.37
C ALA A 176 12.36 -6.82 4.95
N ASP A 177 12.58 -5.70 5.63
CA ASP A 177 13.69 -4.80 5.33
C ASP A 177 15.05 -5.43 5.63
N SER A 178 15.15 -6.18 6.75
CA SER A 178 16.33 -6.99 7.07
C SER A 178 16.61 -8.09 6.04
N LEU A 179 15.58 -8.72 5.48
CA LEU A 179 15.76 -9.69 4.40
C LEU A 179 16.23 -9.00 3.13
N HIS A 180 15.64 -7.85 2.79
CA HIS A 180 16.00 -7.06 1.63
C HIS A 180 17.45 -6.60 1.66
N SER A 181 17.90 -6.03 2.79
CA SER A 181 19.28 -5.53 2.95
C SER A 181 20.34 -6.63 2.86
N ARG A 182 19.94 -7.88 3.10
CA ARG A 182 20.79 -9.07 2.99
C ARG A 182 20.72 -9.74 1.61
N GLY A 183 20.02 -9.15 0.65
CA GLY A 183 19.87 -9.66 -0.72
C GLY A 183 18.77 -10.72 -0.91
N TYR A 184 17.93 -10.96 0.11
CA TYR A 184 16.83 -11.92 0.05
C TYR A 184 15.55 -11.25 -0.44
N TYR A 185 15.57 -10.84 -1.71
CA TYR A 185 14.51 -10.01 -2.31
C TYR A 185 13.16 -10.73 -2.39
N GLN A 186 13.15 -12.02 -2.72
CA GLN A 186 11.91 -12.80 -2.85
C GLN A 186 11.24 -13.02 -1.49
N GLU A 187 12.02 -13.35 -0.47
CA GLU A 187 11.55 -13.55 0.90
C GLU A 187 11.08 -12.24 1.53
N SER A 188 11.81 -11.15 1.27
CA SER A 188 11.37 -9.81 1.64
C SER A 188 10.01 -9.49 1.02
N ALA A 189 9.83 -9.75 -0.28
CA ALA A 189 8.55 -9.54 -0.95
C ALA A 189 7.42 -10.39 -0.35
N ARG A 190 7.67 -11.67 -0.04
CA ARG A 190 6.70 -12.56 0.63
C ARG A 190 6.26 -12.03 1.99
N VAL A 191 7.21 -11.57 2.83
CA VAL A 191 6.90 -10.99 4.15
C VAL A 191 6.14 -9.67 4.00
N ARG A 192 6.48 -8.82 3.02
CA ARG A 192 5.72 -7.61 2.71
C ARG A 192 4.30 -7.94 2.25
N SER A 193 4.11 -8.95 1.40
CA SER A 193 2.79 -9.39 0.97
C SER A 193 1.94 -9.91 2.13
N LEU A 194 2.54 -10.65 3.08
CA LEU A 194 1.85 -11.08 4.29
C LEU A 194 1.38 -9.89 5.14
N GLU A 195 2.25 -8.91 5.35
CA GLU A 195 1.92 -7.71 6.11
C GLU A 195 0.76 -6.92 5.48
N LEU A 196 0.80 -6.72 4.16
CA LEU A 196 -0.25 -6.04 3.41
C LEU A 196 -1.56 -6.82 3.47
N PHE A 197 -1.50 -8.14 3.33
CA PHE A 197 -2.66 -9.01 3.42
C PHE A 197 -3.34 -8.90 4.79
N ILE A 198 -2.57 -8.98 5.88
CA ILE A 198 -3.11 -8.90 7.23
C ILE A 198 -3.82 -7.55 7.45
N ARG A 199 -3.23 -6.44 7.00
CA ARG A 199 -3.86 -5.11 7.10
C ARG A 199 -5.21 -5.06 6.37
N ASN A 200 -5.28 -5.65 5.19
CA ASN A 200 -6.51 -5.71 4.41
C ASN A 200 -7.56 -6.59 5.10
N GLN A 201 -7.17 -7.74 5.69
CA GLN A 201 -8.10 -8.58 6.45
C GLN A 201 -8.60 -7.90 7.73
N ILE A 202 -7.76 -7.15 8.43
CA ILE A 202 -8.19 -6.33 9.58
C ILE A 202 -9.25 -5.33 9.15
N LYS A 203 -9.05 -4.63 8.03
CA LYS A 203 -10.04 -3.69 7.50
C LYS A 203 -11.36 -4.40 7.16
N LEU A 204 -11.32 -5.55 6.47
CA LEU A 204 -12.53 -6.31 6.13
C LEU A 204 -13.30 -6.80 7.37
N TYR A 205 -12.56 -7.24 8.38
CA TYR A 205 -13.12 -7.58 9.69
C TYR A 205 -13.81 -6.38 10.34
N LEU A 206 -13.18 -5.21 10.36
CA LEU A 206 -13.80 -3.99 10.88
C LEU A 206 -15.09 -3.65 10.14
N ASP A 207 -15.11 -3.70 8.80
CA ASP A 207 -16.32 -3.41 8.02
C ASP A 207 -17.47 -4.35 8.37
N SER A 208 -17.15 -5.62 8.57
CA SER A 208 -18.16 -6.64 8.88
C SER A 208 -18.70 -6.46 10.29
N CYS A 209 -17.85 -6.12 11.25
CA CYS A 209 -18.29 -5.76 12.60
C CYS A 209 -19.07 -4.45 12.65
N ILE A 210 -18.78 -3.48 11.77
CA ILE A 210 -19.58 -2.26 11.61
C ILE A 210 -20.96 -2.60 11.03
N ALA A 211 -21.03 -3.54 10.08
CA ALA A 211 -22.28 -3.94 9.43
C ALA A 211 -23.16 -4.85 10.30
N GLN A 212 -22.55 -5.79 11.04
CA GLN A 212 -23.22 -6.79 11.89
C GLN A 212 -22.46 -6.94 13.24
N PRO A 213 -22.58 -5.95 14.15
CA PRO A 213 -21.93 -5.95 15.47
C PRO A 213 -22.09 -7.25 16.28
N GLU A 214 -23.29 -7.83 16.24
CA GLU A 214 -23.68 -9.02 16.99
C GLU A 214 -22.95 -10.29 16.53
N LYS A 215 -22.38 -10.29 15.32
CA LYS A 215 -21.59 -11.41 14.77
C LYS A 215 -20.09 -11.17 14.81
N SER A 216 -19.64 -10.18 15.58
CA SER A 216 -18.21 -9.81 15.68
C SER A 216 -17.29 -11.00 15.97
N ALA A 217 -17.68 -11.93 16.85
CA ALA A 217 -16.89 -13.14 17.13
C ALA A 217 -16.79 -14.08 15.91
N GLU A 218 -17.88 -14.25 15.18
CA GLU A 218 -17.90 -15.05 13.94
C GLU A 218 -17.05 -14.38 12.85
N HIS A 219 -17.12 -13.05 12.72
CA HIS A 219 -16.31 -12.28 11.79
C HIS A 219 -14.81 -12.37 12.10
N LEU A 220 -14.44 -12.33 13.38
CA LEU A 220 -13.05 -12.51 13.81
C LEU A 220 -12.50 -13.87 13.35
N GLU A 221 -13.26 -14.93 13.55
CA GLU A 221 -12.87 -16.27 13.13
C GLU A 221 -12.81 -16.42 11.59
N LYS A 222 -13.87 -16.00 10.89
CA LYS A 222 -14.01 -16.24 9.45
C LYS A 222 -13.15 -15.31 8.59
N GLN A 223 -13.00 -14.04 8.98
CA GLN A 223 -12.37 -13.03 8.12
C GLN A 223 -10.94 -12.71 8.55
N LEU A 224 -10.58 -12.93 9.81
CA LEU A 224 -9.21 -12.68 10.26
C LEU A 224 -8.45 -13.99 10.44
N LYS A 225 -8.91 -14.86 11.35
CA LYS A 225 -8.17 -16.06 11.73
C LYS A 225 -8.08 -17.07 10.58
N SER A 226 -9.20 -17.50 10.02
CA SER A 226 -9.27 -18.50 8.96
C SER A 226 -8.37 -18.18 7.74
N PRO A 227 -8.30 -16.93 7.23
CA PRO A 227 -7.38 -16.59 6.14
C PRO A 227 -5.95 -16.27 6.59
N CYS A 228 -5.74 -15.58 7.73
CA CYS A 228 -4.40 -15.17 8.14
C CYS A 228 -3.55 -16.34 8.64
N TYR A 229 -4.14 -17.32 9.34
CA TYR A 229 -3.40 -18.50 9.83
C TYR A 229 -2.72 -19.30 8.72
N PRO A 230 -3.42 -19.80 7.67
CA PRO A 230 -2.79 -20.59 6.62
C PRO A 230 -1.75 -19.76 5.86
N PHE A 231 -2.02 -18.49 5.57
CA PHE A 231 -1.07 -17.66 4.83
C PHE A 231 0.21 -17.38 5.64
N THR A 232 0.06 -17.11 6.95
CA THR A 232 1.21 -16.98 7.86
C THR A 232 2.01 -18.28 7.93
N SER A 233 1.33 -19.43 8.03
CA SER A 233 1.99 -20.74 8.03
C SER A 233 2.74 -21.02 6.73
N THR A 234 2.15 -20.74 5.57
CA THR A 234 2.82 -20.90 4.27
C THR A 234 4.07 -20.04 4.17
N VAL A 235 3.99 -18.76 4.54
CA VAL A 235 5.17 -17.87 4.52
C VAL A 235 6.22 -18.33 5.52
N LYS A 236 5.81 -18.83 6.70
CA LYS A 236 6.72 -19.40 7.70
C LYS A 236 7.46 -20.62 7.15
N ASP A 237 6.76 -21.52 6.47
CA ASP A 237 7.36 -22.73 5.90
C ASP A 237 8.28 -22.40 4.71
N GLU A 238 7.91 -21.45 3.86
CA GLU A 238 8.77 -20.97 2.77
C GLU A 238 10.06 -20.33 3.31
N LEU A 239 9.97 -19.49 4.35
CA LEU A 239 11.15 -18.92 5.01
C LEU A 239 11.99 -19.97 5.74
N ARG A 240 11.34 -20.98 6.33
CA ARG A 240 12.03 -22.14 6.94
C ARG A 240 12.77 -22.95 5.89
N ASN A 241 12.19 -23.21 4.72
CA ASN A 241 12.85 -23.95 3.64
C ASN A 241 14.06 -23.19 3.09
N HIS A 242 13.96 -21.87 2.92
CA HIS A 242 15.09 -21.03 2.53
C HIS A 242 16.20 -20.98 3.61
N ARG A 243 15.83 -20.96 4.89
CA ARG A 243 16.81 -21.08 5.99
C ARG A 243 17.41 -22.48 6.06
N GLY A 244 16.60 -23.51 5.89
CA GLY A 244 17.00 -24.91 5.84
C GLY A 244 17.99 -25.16 4.70
N TYR A 245 17.86 -24.48 3.56
CA TYR A 245 18.86 -24.54 2.49
C TYR A 245 20.18 -23.86 2.87
N LYS A 246 20.15 -22.78 3.66
CA LYS A 246 21.37 -22.16 4.21
C LYS A 246 21.97 -22.95 5.36
N GLU A 247 21.16 -23.57 6.20
CA GLU A 247 21.61 -24.50 7.23
C GLU A 247 22.24 -25.72 6.56
N PHE A 248 21.60 -26.27 5.52
CA PHE A 248 22.17 -27.33 4.69
C PHE A 248 23.46 -26.88 4.01
N PHE A 249 23.52 -25.70 3.39
CA PHE A 249 24.72 -25.22 2.70
C PHE A 249 25.83 -24.82 3.68
N ALA A 250 25.53 -24.20 4.81
CA ALA A 250 26.50 -23.86 5.84
C ALA A 250 27.02 -25.14 6.51
N ASN A 251 26.14 -26.08 6.84
CA ASN A 251 26.54 -27.39 7.35
C ASN A 251 27.33 -28.17 6.29
N LEU A 252 26.94 -28.14 5.02
CA LEU A 252 27.68 -28.74 3.91
C LEU A 252 29.07 -28.09 3.76
N MET A 253 29.17 -26.77 3.79
CA MET A 253 30.45 -26.04 3.69
C MET A 253 31.33 -26.26 4.90
N ILE A 254 30.76 -26.32 6.11
CA ILE A 254 31.48 -26.69 7.34
C ILE A 254 31.92 -28.15 7.24
N THR A 255 31.05 -29.07 6.82
CA THR A 255 31.39 -30.50 6.62
C THR A 255 32.50 -30.66 5.59
N ILE A 256 32.44 -29.96 4.45
CA ILE A 256 33.50 -29.94 3.43
C ILE A 256 34.79 -29.34 4.01
N SER A 257 34.71 -28.24 4.76
CA SER A 257 35.86 -27.60 5.39
C SER A 257 36.49 -28.49 6.47
N THR A 258 35.66 -29.19 7.26
CA THR A 258 36.12 -30.18 8.24
C THR A 258 36.64 -31.43 7.56
N LEU A 259 36.14 -31.85 6.40
CA LEU A 259 36.70 -32.96 5.62
C LEU A 259 38.06 -32.60 5.01
N PHE A 260 38.29 -31.33 4.65
CA PHE A 260 39.60 -30.83 4.23
C PHE A 260 40.61 -30.75 5.40
N ILE A 261 40.15 -30.43 6.62
CA ILE A 261 41.01 -30.31 7.81
C ILE A 261 41.19 -31.67 8.53
N ALA A 262 40.18 -32.55 8.51
CA ALA A 262 40.17 -33.85 9.19
C ALA A 262 40.95 -34.94 8.44
N ASN A 263 41.41 -34.69 7.21
CA ASN A 263 42.34 -35.58 6.51
C ASN A 263 43.77 -35.53 7.07
N ILE A 264 44.05 -34.69 8.08
CA ILE A 264 45.38 -34.64 8.72
C ILE A 264 45.34 -35.07 10.19
N TYR A 265 44.24 -34.85 10.93
CA TYR A 265 44.14 -35.33 12.31
C TYR A 265 42.67 -35.65 12.68
N GLN A 266 42.44 -36.83 13.28
CA GLN A 266 41.22 -37.25 14.01
C GLN A 266 40.09 -37.97 13.25
N ALA A 267 40.41 -39.04 12.52
CA ALA A 267 39.44 -40.11 12.22
C ALA A 267 39.10 -41.03 13.43
N VAL A 268 39.42 -40.66 14.68
CA VAL A 268 39.35 -41.58 15.85
C VAL A 268 38.54 -41.03 17.04
N ALA A 269 38.08 -39.78 17.05
CA ALA A 269 37.65 -39.14 18.32
C ALA A 269 36.16 -38.82 18.50
N THR A 270 35.25 -39.10 17.57
CA THR A 270 33.82 -38.77 17.78
C THR A 270 32.90 -39.97 17.57
N LYS A 271 32.59 -40.64 18.69
CA LYS A 271 31.43 -41.52 18.82
C LYS A 271 30.15 -40.69 18.76
N GLY A 272 29.55 -40.61 17.57
CA GLY A 272 28.09 -40.64 17.44
C GLY A 272 27.23 -39.44 17.85
N GLU A 273 27.78 -38.29 18.21
CA GLU A 273 26.97 -37.07 18.33
C GLU A 273 27.00 -36.26 17.04
N SER A 274 25.81 -36.09 16.47
CA SER A 274 25.55 -35.35 15.24
C SER A 274 26.18 -33.96 15.25
N PHE A 275 27.13 -33.73 14.33
CA PHE A 275 27.80 -32.46 14.02
C PHE A 275 26.87 -31.38 13.41
N PHE A 276 25.56 -31.46 13.67
CA PHE A 276 24.56 -30.54 13.13
C PHE A 276 24.21 -29.50 14.20
N PHE A 277 24.72 -28.28 14.03
CA PHE A 277 24.29 -27.15 14.86
C PHE A 277 22.86 -26.75 14.47
N LYS A 278 21.91 -26.84 15.42
CA LYS A 278 20.58 -26.23 15.29
C LYS A 278 20.69 -24.72 15.50
N PHE A 279 20.63 -23.94 14.42
CA PHE A 279 20.53 -22.48 14.51
C PHE A 279 19.07 -22.07 14.77
N ASN A 280 18.71 -21.90 16.04
CA ASN A 280 17.40 -21.37 16.42
C ASN A 280 17.33 -19.88 16.06
N THR A 281 16.74 -19.53 14.91
CA THR A 281 16.86 -18.18 14.32
C THR A 281 15.63 -17.30 14.55
N ASP A 282 15.86 -16.15 15.18
CA ASP A 282 14.97 -15.02 15.55
C ASP A 282 13.66 -14.84 14.73
N SER A 283 13.67 -15.06 13.42
CA SER A 283 12.47 -14.85 12.58
C SER A 283 11.44 -15.98 12.62
N VAL A 284 11.82 -17.20 13.00
CA VAL A 284 10.83 -18.25 13.32
C VAL A 284 10.15 -17.91 14.64
N ASN A 285 10.88 -17.32 15.59
CA ASN A 285 10.31 -16.84 16.85
C ASN A 285 9.36 -15.67 16.60
N GLN A 286 9.75 -14.66 15.80
CA GLN A 286 8.86 -13.54 15.45
C GLN A 286 7.59 -13.98 14.70
N LEU A 287 7.67 -14.95 13.78
CA LEU A 287 6.48 -15.48 13.11
C LEU A 287 5.64 -16.38 14.01
N THR A 288 6.28 -17.10 14.94
CA THR A 288 5.56 -17.84 15.98
C THR A 288 4.89 -16.89 16.95
N GLU A 289 5.50 -15.74 17.26
CA GLU A 289 4.86 -14.67 18.03
C GLU A 289 3.69 -14.05 17.28
N VAL A 290 3.79 -13.80 15.96
CA VAL A 290 2.63 -13.35 15.15
C VAL A 290 1.51 -14.39 15.19
N GLN A 291 1.86 -15.67 15.03
CA GLN A 291 0.92 -16.79 15.08
C GLN A 291 0.28 -16.94 16.48
N ASN A 292 1.06 -16.74 17.54
CA ASN A 292 0.58 -16.75 18.93
C ASN A 292 -0.31 -15.54 19.22
N SER A 293 0.04 -14.37 18.73
CA SER A 293 -0.78 -13.17 18.84
C SER A 293 -2.11 -13.29 18.09
N LEU A 294 -2.21 -14.11 17.04
CA LEU A 294 -3.51 -14.46 16.44
C LEU A 294 -4.40 -15.27 17.39
N TYR A 295 -3.82 -16.14 18.24
CA TYR A 295 -4.58 -16.88 19.26
C TYR A 295 -5.00 -15.98 20.42
N GLU A 296 -4.21 -14.95 20.73
CA GLU A 296 -4.51 -13.95 21.76
C GLU A 296 -5.60 -12.95 21.33
N CYS A 297 -5.93 -12.88 20.03
CA CYS A 297 -7.03 -12.06 19.54
C CYS A 297 -8.37 -12.63 20.04
N SER A 298 -9.05 -11.84 20.88
CA SER A 298 -10.30 -12.17 21.55
C SER A 298 -11.14 -10.91 21.75
N LEU A 299 -12.46 -11.07 21.78
CA LEU A 299 -13.43 -10.01 22.06
C LEU A 299 -13.73 -9.92 23.56
#